data_AF-X8DEF2-F1
#
_entry.id   AF-X8DEF2-F1
#
_cell.length_a   1.000
_cell.length_b   1.000
_cell.length_c   1.000
_cell.angle_alpha   90.00
_cell.angle_beta   90.00
_cell.angle_gamma   90.00
#
_symmetry.space_group_name_H-M   'P 1'
#
loop_
_entity.id
_entity.type
_entity.pdbx_description
1 polymer ?
#
loop_
_entity_poly.entity_id
_entity_poly.type
_entity_poly.pdbx_seq_one_letter_code
_entity_poly.pdbx_strand_id
1 'polypeptide(L)'
;MVTATAGGLATELDALDAEVSRFVGSGWSGGSASAFTARWFQWYEGAKLVHQGLAQMGSLLASTGDAFVGQDAATAANVNAAGGM
;
A
#
# COMPACT_ATOMS: atom_id res chain seq x y z
N MET A 1 -10.86 1.74 -1.51
CA MET A 1 -10.18 2.38 -2.66
C MET A 1 -8.69 2.54 -2.42
N VAL A 2 -8.24 3.20 -1.35
CA VAL A 2 -6.80 3.41 -1.05
C VAL A 2 -5.99 2.10 -1.02
N THR A 3 -6.52 1.03 -0.41
CA THR A 3 -5.90 -0.31 -0.39
C THR A 3 -5.77 -0.95 -1.76
N ALA A 4 -6.77 -0.79 -2.64
CA ALA A 4 -6.73 -1.32 -4.00
C ALA A 4 -5.72 -0.57 -4.86
N THR A 5 -5.68 0.77 -4.75
CA THR A 5 -4.68 1.61 -5.42
C THR A 5 -3.26 1.30 -4.92
N ALA A 6 -3.08 1.07 -3.61
CA ALA A 6 -1.82 0.63 -3.05
C ALA A 6 -1.37 -0.73 -3.62
N GLY A 7 -2.27 -1.73 -3.68
CA GLY A 7 -1.95 -3.02 -4.28
C GLY A 7 -1.53 -2.94 -5.76
N GLY A 8 -2.18 -2.05 -6.53
CA GLY A 8 -1.79 -1.77 -7.92
C GLY A 8 -0.36 -1.20 -8.00
N LEU A 9 -0.04 -0.23 -7.14
CA LEU A 9 1.28 0.38 -7.05
C LEU A 9 2.39 -0.66 -6.77
N ALA A 10 2.16 -1.61 -5.86
CA ALA A 10 3.16 -2.65 -5.57
C ALA A 10 3.48 -3.51 -6.81
N THR A 11 2.43 -3.94 -7.52
CA THR A 11 2.58 -4.75 -8.75
C THR A 11 3.35 -3.99 -9.83
N GLU A 12 3.03 -2.70 -10.02
CA GLU A 12 3.72 -1.85 -11.00
C GLU A 12 5.18 -1.59 -10.64
N LEU A 13 5.50 -1.40 -9.35
CA LEU A 13 6.87 -1.24 -8.88
C LEU A 13 7.71 -2.50 -9.13
N ASP A 14 7.16 -3.68 -8.86
CA ASP A 14 7.87 -4.95 -9.09
C ASP A 14 8.08 -5.22 -10.59
N ALA A 15 7.09 -4.89 -11.42
CA ALA A 15 7.22 -4.98 -12.88
C ALA A 15 8.33 -4.06 -13.41
N LEU A 16 8.38 -2.83 -12.91
CA LEU A 16 9.40 -1.86 -13.30
C LEU A 16 10.80 -2.24 -12.80
N ASP A 17 10.92 -2.79 -11.59
CA ASP A 17 12.21 -3.31 -11.09
C ASP A 17 12.73 -4.48 -11.94
N ALA A 18 11.84 -5.38 -12.37
CA ALA A 18 12.21 -6.47 -13.28
C ALA A 18 12.66 -5.95 -14.65
N GLU A 19 12.02 -4.90 -15.18
CA GLU A 19 12.42 -4.25 -16.43
C GLU A 19 13.81 -3.61 -16.29
N VAL A 20 14.03 -2.83 -15.23
CA VAL A 20 15.33 -2.17 -14.99
C VAL A 20 16.44 -3.18 -14.71
N SER A 21 16.16 -4.25 -13.96
CA SER A 21 17.11 -5.33 -13.72
C SER A 21 17.53 -6.01 -15.03
N ARG A 22 16.59 -6.25 -15.96
CA ARG A 22 16.90 -6.77 -17.29
C ARG A 22 17.74 -5.79 -18.11
N PHE A 23 17.39 -4.49 -18.07
CA PHE A 23 18.14 -3.46 -18.78
C PHE A 23 19.59 -3.36 -18.28
N VAL A 24 19.80 -3.27 -16.96
CA VAL A 24 21.14 -3.27 -16.35
C VAL A 24 21.89 -4.57 -16.65
N GLY A 25 21.18 -5.72 -16.62
CA GLY A 25 21.74 -7.04 -16.93
C GLY A 25 22.04 -7.28 -18.42
N SER A 26 21.62 -6.40 -19.34
CA SER A 26 21.74 -6.59 -20.79
C SER A 26 23.16 -6.39 -21.36
N GLY A 27 24.16 -6.16 -20.49
CA GLY A 27 25.55 -5.91 -20.85
C GLY A 27 25.99 -4.45 -20.66
N TRP A 28 25.10 -3.58 -20.19
CA TRP A 28 25.47 -2.23 -19.78
C TRP A 28 26.35 -2.26 -18.53
N SER A 29 27.53 -1.63 -18.59
CA SER A 29 28.54 -1.70 -17.53
C SER A 29 29.36 -0.41 -17.41
N GLY A 30 30.21 -0.34 -16.39
CA GLY A 30 31.03 0.84 -16.06
C GLY A 30 30.39 1.76 -15.03
N GLY A 31 31.08 2.87 -14.71
CA GLY A 31 30.71 3.75 -13.60
C GLY A 31 29.29 4.33 -13.71
N SER A 32 28.83 4.64 -14.92
CA SER A 32 27.46 5.13 -15.13
C SER A 32 26.40 4.07 -14.83
N ALA A 33 26.65 2.81 -15.20
CA ALA A 33 25.74 1.70 -14.88
C ALA A 33 25.66 1.51 -13.36
N SER A 34 26.81 1.48 -12.67
CA SER A 34 26.85 1.36 -11.21
C SER A 34 26.15 2.52 -10.49
N ALA A 35 26.37 3.76 -10.94
CA ALA A 35 25.72 4.94 -10.36
C ALA A 35 24.21 4.91 -10.58
N PHE A 36 23.75 4.52 -11.77
CA PHE A 36 22.34 4.35 -12.06
C PHE A 36 21.71 3.26 -11.19
N THR A 37 22.29 2.05 -11.14
CA THR A 37 21.76 0.94 -10.33
C THR A 37 21.66 1.31 -8.85
N ALA A 38 22.65 2.03 -8.31
CA ALA A 38 22.60 2.49 -6.93
C ALA A 38 21.44 3.47 -6.68
N ARG A 39 21.20 4.40 -7.61
CA ARG A 39 20.07 5.34 -7.52
C ARG A 39 18.73 4.67 -7.75
N TRP A 40 18.66 3.71 -8.67
CA TRP A 40 17.50 2.87 -8.91
C TRP A 40 17.07 2.14 -7.63
N PHE A 41 18.00 1.43 -6.99
CA PHE A 41 17.72 0.69 -5.75
C PHE A 41 17.21 1.60 -4.63
N GLN A 42 17.83 2.78 -4.45
CA GLN A 42 17.36 3.76 -3.46
C GLN A 42 15.93 4.23 -3.74
N TRP A 43 15.61 4.50 -5.01
CA TRP A 43 14.28 4.92 -5.41
C TRP A 43 13.25 3.80 -5.21
N TYR A 44 13.55 2.58 -5.63
CA TYR A 44 12.63 1.42 -5.54
C TYR A 44 12.30 1.09 -4.08
N GLU A 45 13.29 1.07 -3.19
CA GLU A 45 13.06 0.88 -1.75
C GLU A 45 12.23 2.02 -1.14
N GLY A 46 12.49 3.27 -1.54
CA GLY A 46 11.66 4.41 -1.12
C GLY A 46 10.20 4.28 -1.57
N ALA A 47 9.96 3.83 -2.81
CA ALA A 47 8.61 3.62 -3.34
C ALA A 47 7.86 2.50 -2.60
N LYS A 48 8.57 1.44 -2.20
CA LYS A 48 8.00 0.37 -1.35
C LYS A 48 7.57 0.90 0.02
N LEU A 49 8.33 1.81 0.63
CA LEU A 49 7.94 2.45 1.89
C LEU A 49 6.66 3.28 1.73
N VAL A 50 6.50 4.01 0.62
CA VAL A 50 5.26 4.75 0.31
C VAL A 50 4.07 3.79 0.20
N HIS A 51 4.23 2.69 -0.55
CA HIS A 51 3.21 1.65 -0.67
C HIS A 51 2.82 1.09 0.71
N GLN A 52 3.80 0.75 1.55
CA GLN A 52 3.55 0.22 2.90
C GLN A 52 2.76 1.22 3.77
N GLY A 53 3.12 2.50 3.74
CA GLY A 53 2.38 3.54 4.47
C GLY A 53 0.93 3.67 4.01
N LEU A 54 0.69 3.66 2.69
CA LEU A 54 -0.65 3.71 2.11
C LEU A 54 -1.48 2.47 2.49
N ALA A 55 -0.89 1.28 2.47
CA ALA A 55 -1.54 0.05 2.88
C ALA A 55 -1.94 0.08 4.37
N GLN A 56 -1.06 0.56 5.24
CA GLN A 56 -1.34 0.72 6.67
C GLN A 56 -2.48 1.71 6.92
N MET A 57 -2.44 2.89 6.28
CA MET A 57 -3.51 3.89 6.39
C MET A 57 -4.86 3.34 5.88
N GLY A 58 -4.85 2.62 4.77
CA GLY A 58 -6.05 1.97 4.25
C GLY A 58 -6.62 0.92 5.20
N SER A 59 -5.77 0.16 5.90
CA SER A 59 -6.20 -0.80 6.92
C SER A 59 -6.82 -0.10 8.14
N LEU A 60 -6.23 1.00 8.62
CA LEU A 60 -6.77 1.78 9.74
C LEU A 60 -8.14 2.39 9.43
N LEU A 61 -8.32 2.89 8.20
CA LEU A 61 -9.62 3.40 7.76
C LEU A 61 -10.68 2.30 7.71
N ALA A 62 -10.33 1.12 7.21
CA ALA A 62 -11.25 -0.02 7.18
C ALA A 62 -11.66 -0.45 8.60
N SER A 63 -10.71 -0.62 9.51
CA SER A 63 -11.01 -1.01 10.89
C SER A 63 -11.85 0.03 11.64
N THR A 64 -11.63 1.32 11.34
CA THR A 64 -12.43 2.40 11.91
C THR A 64 -13.87 2.35 11.40
N GLY A 65 -14.07 2.09 10.10
CA GLY A 65 -15.39 1.89 9.51
C GLY A 65 -16.14 0.72 10.16
N ASP A 66 -15.49 -0.42 10.31
CA ASP A 66 -16.08 -1.60 10.95
C ASP A 66 -16.49 -1.33 12.41
N ALA A 67 -15.66 -0.59 13.15
CA ALA A 67 -15.97 -0.20 14.53
C ALA A 67 -17.19 0.73 14.62
N PHE A 68 -17.32 1.71 13.72
CA PHE A 68 -18.50 2.59 13.65
C PHE A 68 -19.78 1.80 13.35
N VAL A 69 -19.75 0.90 12.36
CA VAL A 69 -20.90 0.05 12.01
C VAL A 69 -21.32 -0.82 13.21
N GLY A 70 -20.36 -1.39 13.93
CA GLY A 70 -20.62 -2.16 15.14
C GLY A 70 -21.26 -1.32 16.26
N GLN A 71 -20.75 -0.10 16.47
CA GLN A 71 -21.29 0.82 17.48
C GLN A 71 -22.72 1.26 17.16
N ASP A 72 -23.04 1.53 15.90
CA ASP A 72 -24.39 1.88 15.47
C ASP A 72 -25.38 0.73 15.68
N ALA A 73 -24.97 -0.50 15.34
CA ALA A 73 -25.79 -1.69 15.56
C ALA A 73 -26.08 -1.93 17.05
N ALA A 74 -25.06 -1.77 17.91
CA ALA A 74 -25.22 -1.90 19.36
C ALA A 74 -26.14 -0.79 19.92
N THR A 75 -25.99 0.44 19.43
CA THR A 75 -26.82 1.57 19.85
C THR A 75 -28.27 1.37 19.44
N ALA A 76 -28.54 0.93 18.21
CA ALA A 76 -29.88 0.61 17.73
C ALA A 76 -30.54 -0.50 18.55
N ALA A 77 -29.79 -1.56 18.89
CA ALA A 77 -30.28 -2.63 19.76
C ALA A 77 -30.67 -2.11 21.16
N ASN A 78 -29.85 -1.26 21.75
CA ASN A 78 -30.12 -0.65 23.05
C ASN A 78 -31.35 0.28 23.03
N VAL A 79 -31.49 1.10 21.99
CA VAL A 79 -32.66 1.98 21.80
C VAL A 79 -33.94 1.15 21.65
N ASN A 80 -33.92 0.09 20.84
CA ASN A 80 -35.06 -0.81 20.66
C ASN A 80 -35.44 -1.50 21.97
N ALA A 81 -34.46 -1.96 22.75
CA ALA A 81 -34.69 -2.57 24.05
C ALA A 81 -35.32 -1.58 25.06
N ALA A 82 -34.88 -0.32 25.03
CA ALA A 82 -35.42 0.73 25.91
C ALA A 82 -36.82 1.21 25.49
N GLY A 83 -37.13 1.23 24.19
CA GLY A 83 -38.45 1.62 23.67
C GLY A 83 -39.51 0.51 23.69
N GLY A 84 -39.10 -0.74 23.92
CA GLY A 84 -39.99 -1.89 24.11
C GLY A 84 -40.36 -2.19 25.57
N MET A 85 -39.84 -1.39 26.52
CA MET A 85 -40.28 -1.35 27.92
C MET A 85 -41.33 -0.27 28.11
#